data_AF-A0A6I5EMR4-F1
#
_entry.id   AF-A0A6I5EMR4-F1
#
_cell.length_a   1.000
_cell.length_b   1.000
_cell.length_c   1.000
_cell.angle_alpha   90.00
_cell.angle_beta   90.00
_cell.angle_gamma   90.00
#
_symmetry.space_group_name_H-M   'P 1'
#
loop_
_entity.id
_entity.type
_entity.pdbx_description
1 polymer ?
#
loop_
_entity_poly.entity_id
_entity_poly.type
_entity_poly.pdbx_seq_one_letter_code
_entity_poly.pdbx_strand_id
1 'polypeptide(L)'
;MTDGWGAVTAAVVTIIGTIVVGILAYRAGRAQVSDQARVEHGQWLRGQRQEAYVTFLTAWDRVVKSLKDEMKTIGESQQATPPTERERFMEAAGERVLYAPAPVRGPAEQVLLLGPDDVADAAGRMVDHLDGMQTAALNRILGAAEPTSTAFYAAQQVALRHRREFLALVRAVLRTPPTPH
;
A
#
# COMPACT_ATOMS: atom_id res chain seq x y z
N MET A 1 6.70 19.59 12.21
CA MET A 1 6.07 18.25 12.12
C MET A 1 6.62 17.56 10.87
N THR A 2 7.83 17.00 10.95
CA THR A 2 8.52 16.32 9.83
C THR A 2 8.94 14.89 10.18
N ASP A 3 8.58 14.40 11.36
CA ASP A 3 9.18 13.18 11.92
C ASP A 3 8.44 11.88 11.53
N GLY A 4 7.24 11.99 10.95
CA GLY A 4 6.42 10.82 10.59
C GLY A 4 6.78 10.18 9.25
N TRP A 5 7.32 10.95 8.30
CA TRP A 5 7.60 10.48 6.94
C TRP A 5 8.99 9.84 6.84
N GLY A 6 10.01 10.45 7.48
CA GLY A 6 11.37 9.93 7.49
C GLY A 6 11.51 8.58 8.23
N ALA A 7 10.78 8.39 9.33
CA ALA A 7 10.82 7.16 10.12
C ALA A 7 10.23 5.95 9.36
N VAL A 8 9.16 6.15 8.59
CA VAL A 8 8.53 5.07 7.81
C VAL A 8 9.43 4.66 6.65
N THR A 9 10.04 5.62 5.94
CA THR A 9 10.99 5.31 4.87
C THR A 9 12.24 4.61 5.39
N ALA A 10 12.78 5.03 6.53
CA ALA A 10 13.95 4.40 7.13
C ALA A 10 13.67 2.94 7.56
N ALA A 11 12.49 2.66 8.13
CA ALA A 11 12.09 1.31 8.48
C ALA A 11 11.96 0.41 7.24
N VAL A 12 11.33 0.90 6.17
CA VAL A 12 11.10 0.14 4.92
C VAL A 12 12.42 -0.23 4.23
N VAL A 13 13.38 0.70 4.15
CA VAL A 13 14.70 0.44 3.54
C VAL A 13 15.51 -0.58 4.34
N THR A 14 15.43 -0.53 5.68
CA THR A 14 16.14 -1.46 6.57
C THR A 14 15.65 -2.91 6.40
N ILE A 15 14.34 -3.08 6.22
CA ILE A 15 13.71 -4.40 5.99
C ILE A 15 14.14 -4.98 4.63
N ILE A 16 14.13 -4.18 3.56
CA ILE A 16 14.56 -4.64 2.22
C ILE A 16 16.05 -5.06 2.24
N GLY A 17 16.90 -4.28 2.91
CA GLY A 17 18.32 -4.61 3.06
C GLY A 17 18.58 -5.92 3.82
N THR A 18 17.81 -6.19 4.87
CA THR A 18 17.94 -7.46 5.64
C THR A 18 17.42 -8.67 4.87
N ILE A 19 16.37 -8.52 4.06
CA ILE A 19 15.83 -9.59 3.21
C ILE A 19 16.87 -10.03 2.17
N VAL A 20 17.50 -9.10 1.47
CA VAL A 20 18.53 -9.41 0.44
C VAL A 20 19.74 -10.09 1.06
N VAL A 21 20.20 -9.62 2.22
CA VAL A 21 21.32 -10.22 2.95
C VAL A 21 20.98 -11.63 3.46
N GLY A 22 19.75 -11.86 3.94
CA GLY A 22 19.29 -13.17 4.40
C GLY A 22 19.23 -14.23 3.29
N ILE A 23 18.74 -13.84 2.11
CA ILE A 23 18.69 -14.74 0.92
C ILE A 23 20.10 -15.10 0.44
N LEU A 24 21.04 -14.13 0.48
CA LEU A 24 22.43 -14.35 0.09
C LEU A 24 23.22 -15.19 1.10
N ALA A 25 23.00 -14.97 2.41
CA ALA A 25 23.65 -15.74 3.48
C ALA A 25 23.25 -17.23 3.45
N TYR A 26 22.00 -17.53 3.08
CA TYR A 26 21.51 -18.90 2.98
C TYR A 26 22.20 -19.73 1.89
N ARG A 27 22.53 -19.12 0.74
CA ARG A 27 23.24 -19.82 -0.35
C ARG A 27 24.68 -20.22 -0.01
N ALA A 28 25.26 -19.67 1.06
CA ALA A 28 26.64 -19.93 1.47
C ALA A 28 26.79 -21.05 2.54
N GLY A 29 25.70 -21.53 3.15
CA GLY A 29 25.74 -22.53 4.23
C GLY A 29 25.49 -23.98 3.77
N ARG A 30 26.56 -24.77 3.62
CA ARG A 30 26.53 -26.19 3.19
C ARG A 30 25.80 -27.14 4.17
N ALA A 31 24.79 -27.82 3.64
CA ALA A 31 24.62 -29.28 3.54
C ALA A 31 24.56 -30.22 4.77
N GLN A 32 24.55 -29.78 6.03
CA GLN A 32 24.55 -30.75 7.17
C GLN A 32 23.45 -30.58 8.23
N VAL A 33 22.53 -29.63 8.06
CA VAL A 33 21.40 -29.34 8.97
C VAL A 33 20.11 -29.11 8.18
N SER A 34 19.84 -29.93 7.15
CA SER A 34 18.84 -29.61 6.12
C SER A 34 17.42 -29.44 6.67
N ASP A 35 17.00 -30.25 7.62
CA ASP A 35 15.58 -30.29 8.01
C ASP A 35 15.25 -29.23 9.07
N GLN A 36 16.11 -29.08 10.09
CA GLN A 36 15.93 -28.04 11.10
C GLN A 36 16.11 -26.64 10.50
N ALA A 37 17.14 -26.43 9.68
CA ALA A 37 17.35 -25.14 9.01
C ALA A 37 16.23 -24.82 8.01
N ARG A 38 15.60 -25.83 7.40
CA ARG A 38 14.46 -25.63 6.49
C ARG A 38 13.17 -25.28 7.24
N VAL A 39 12.92 -25.89 8.39
CA VAL A 39 11.78 -25.53 9.25
C VAL A 39 11.96 -24.11 9.81
N GLU A 40 13.15 -23.77 10.31
CA GLU A 40 13.48 -22.43 10.79
C GLU A 40 13.35 -21.38 9.68
N HIS A 41 13.87 -21.67 8.48
CA HIS A 41 13.73 -20.80 7.31
C HIS A 41 12.26 -20.60 6.90
N GLY A 42 11.45 -21.67 6.93
CA GLY A 42 10.02 -21.59 6.63
C GLY A 42 9.25 -20.74 7.65
N GLN A 43 9.59 -20.86 8.94
CA GLN A 43 9.01 -20.01 9.99
C GLN A 43 9.45 -18.55 9.85
N TRP A 44 10.73 -18.31 9.55
CA TRP A 44 11.27 -16.98 9.30
C TRP A 44 10.57 -16.30 8.11
N LEU A 45 10.45 -17.00 6.98
CA LEU A 45 9.77 -16.48 5.79
C LEU A 45 8.29 -16.19 6.06
N ARG A 46 7.62 -17.03 6.85
CA ARG A 46 6.23 -16.77 7.27
C ARG A 46 6.11 -15.49 8.10
N GLY A 47 7.03 -15.26 9.04
CA GLY A 47 7.08 -14.03 9.84
C GLY A 47 7.28 -12.79 8.97
N GLN A 48 8.24 -12.85 8.04
CA GLN A 48 8.52 -11.77 7.10
C GLN A 48 7.31 -11.45 6.20
N ARG A 49 6.62 -12.49 5.69
CA ARG A 49 5.36 -12.32 4.92
C ARG A 49 4.27 -11.62 5.72
N GLN A 50 4.05 -12.04 6.97
CA GLN A 50 3.04 -11.41 7.83
C GLN A 50 3.34 -9.92 8.05
N GLU A 51 4.59 -9.58 8.33
CA GLU A 51 5.03 -8.20 8.52
C GLU A 51 4.83 -7.37 7.23
N ALA A 52 5.23 -7.91 6.08
CA ALA A 52 5.04 -7.24 4.79
C ALA A 52 3.55 -7.01 4.47
N TYR A 53 2.68 -8.01 4.68
CA TYR A 53 1.24 -7.87 4.44
C TYR A 53 0.60 -6.82 5.35
N VAL A 54 0.96 -6.80 6.64
CA VAL A 54 0.42 -5.82 7.60
C VAL A 54 0.92 -4.41 7.27
N THR A 55 2.20 -4.27 6.92
CA THR A 55 2.81 -2.98 6.54
C THR A 55 2.14 -2.42 5.30
N PHE A 56 1.94 -3.26 4.28
CA PHE A 56 1.24 -2.88 3.06
C PHE A 56 -0.21 -2.47 3.32
N LEU A 57 -0.99 -3.27 4.03
CA LEU A 57 -2.39 -2.96 4.35
C LEU A 57 -2.52 -1.65 5.12
N THR A 58 -1.62 -1.40 6.07
CA THR A 58 -1.59 -0.17 6.88
C THR A 58 -1.27 1.04 6.02
N ALA A 59 -0.27 0.94 5.13
CA ALA A 59 0.08 2.02 4.21
C ALA A 59 -1.08 2.32 3.25
N TRP A 60 -1.68 1.28 2.66
CA TRP A 60 -2.80 1.42 1.75
C TRP A 60 -4.02 2.07 2.43
N ASP A 61 -4.37 1.64 3.64
CA ASP A 61 -5.50 2.22 4.41
C ASP A 61 -5.27 3.71 4.71
N ARG A 62 -4.03 4.11 4.99
CA ARG A 62 -3.67 5.52 5.17
C ARG A 62 -3.86 6.33 3.89
N VAL A 63 -3.47 5.81 2.74
CA VAL A 63 -3.69 6.50 1.45
C VAL A 63 -5.17 6.67 1.16
N VAL A 64 -5.97 5.59 1.29
CA VAL A 64 -7.42 5.65 1.06
C VAL A 64 -8.09 6.64 2.00
N LYS A 65 -7.69 6.66 3.28
CA LYS A 65 -8.18 7.63 4.26
C LYS A 65 -7.79 9.06 3.86
N SER A 66 -6.52 9.30 3.52
CA SER A 66 -6.02 10.62 3.11
C SER A 66 -6.80 11.17 1.92
N LEU A 67 -6.97 10.37 0.86
CA LEU A 67 -7.74 10.76 -0.33
C LEU A 67 -9.21 11.07 0.02
N LYS A 68 -9.82 10.30 0.92
CA LYS A 68 -11.20 10.54 1.37
C LYS A 68 -11.33 11.83 2.19
N ASP A 69 -10.38 12.08 3.09
CA ASP A 69 -10.36 13.26 3.96
C ASP A 69 -10.12 14.53 3.12
N GLU A 70 -9.25 14.48 2.11
CA GLU A 70 -9.07 15.58 1.13
C GLU A 70 -10.34 15.84 0.33
N MET A 71 -10.99 14.80 -0.21
CA MET A 71 -12.24 14.95 -0.96
C MET A 71 -13.35 15.59 -0.13
N LYS A 72 -13.43 15.26 1.16
CA LYS A 72 -14.36 15.91 2.10
C LYS A 72 -14.00 17.39 2.27
N THR A 73 -12.73 17.69 2.53
CA THR A 73 -12.23 19.05 2.76
C THR A 73 -12.45 19.95 1.53
N ILE A 74 -12.22 19.41 0.31
CA ILE A 74 -12.51 20.10 -0.96
C ILE A 74 -14.01 20.41 -1.10
N GLY A 75 -14.88 19.46 -0.70
CA GLY A 75 -16.32 19.70 -0.70
C GLY A 75 -16.75 20.83 0.23
N GLU A 76 -16.16 20.91 1.42
CA GLU A 76 -16.44 21.95 2.42
C GLU A 76 -15.88 23.32 2.02
N SER A 77 -14.65 23.38 1.48
CA SER A 77 -14.01 24.65 1.08
C SER A 77 -14.67 25.29 -0.14
N GLN A 78 -15.18 24.51 -1.09
CA GLN A 78 -15.94 25.05 -2.23
C GLN A 78 -17.20 25.81 -1.79
N GLN A 79 -17.79 25.45 -0.65
CA GLN A 79 -18.99 26.09 -0.10
C GLN A 79 -18.68 27.31 0.78
N ALA A 80 -17.56 27.28 1.50
CA ALA A 80 -17.26 28.24 2.57
C ALA A 80 -16.23 29.32 2.21
N THR A 81 -15.42 29.13 1.16
CA THR A 81 -14.23 29.97 0.91
C THR A 81 -14.45 30.98 -0.23
N PRO A 82 -14.05 32.26 -0.05
CA PRO A 82 -14.05 33.27 -1.12
C PRO A 82 -13.21 32.83 -2.34
N PRO A 83 -13.53 33.29 -3.57
CA PRO A 83 -12.86 32.83 -4.79
C PRO A 83 -11.32 32.99 -4.77
N THR A 84 -10.80 34.04 -4.15
CA THR A 84 -9.36 34.36 -4.09
C THR A 84 -8.55 33.43 -3.18
N GLU A 85 -9.17 32.86 -2.14
CA GLU A 85 -8.52 31.88 -1.25
C GLU A 85 -8.70 30.45 -1.74
N ARG A 86 -9.69 30.22 -2.60
CA ARG A 86 -10.02 28.92 -3.17
C ARG A 86 -8.92 28.39 -4.08
N GLU A 87 -8.32 29.23 -4.93
CA GLU A 87 -7.30 28.80 -5.89
C GLU A 87 -6.06 28.23 -5.19
N ARG A 88 -5.51 28.96 -4.21
CA ARG A 88 -4.37 28.50 -3.39
C ARG A 88 -4.70 27.23 -2.62
N PHE A 89 -5.92 27.12 -2.10
CA PHE A 89 -6.38 25.91 -1.42
C PHE A 89 -6.41 24.72 -2.39
N MET A 90 -6.95 24.89 -3.60
CA MET A 90 -7.07 23.84 -4.60
C MET A 90 -5.70 23.39 -5.13
N GLU A 91 -4.76 24.31 -5.32
CA GLU A 91 -3.37 23.99 -5.67
C GLU A 91 -2.71 23.11 -4.61
N ALA A 92 -2.78 23.52 -3.34
CA ALA A 92 -2.23 22.74 -2.23
C ALA A 92 -2.93 21.37 -2.06
N ALA A 93 -4.25 21.31 -2.30
CA ALA A 93 -4.99 20.05 -2.31
C ALA A 93 -4.55 19.14 -3.48
N GLY A 94 -4.27 19.72 -4.64
CA GLY A 94 -3.76 19.02 -5.82
C GLY A 94 -2.45 18.31 -5.54
N GLU A 95 -1.48 19.01 -4.93
CA GLU A 95 -0.21 18.40 -4.52
C GLU A 95 -0.41 17.26 -3.53
N ARG A 96 -1.23 17.46 -2.48
CA ARG A 96 -1.49 16.41 -1.48
C ARG A 96 -2.12 15.17 -2.11
N VAL A 97 -3.07 15.35 -3.03
CA VAL A 97 -3.69 14.24 -3.77
C VAL A 97 -2.69 13.56 -4.70
N LEU A 98 -1.84 14.32 -5.41
CA LEU A 98 -0.85 13.79 -6.36
C LEU A 98 0.21 12.91 -5.68
N TYR A 99 0.65 13.28 -4.47
CA TYR A 99 1.66 12.53 -3.74
C TYR A 99 1.10 11.53 -2.73
N ALA A 100 -0.23 11.50 -2.53
CA ALA A 100 -0.87 10.61 -1.56
C ALA A 100 -0.50 9.13 -1.72
N PRO A 101 -0.40 8.54 -2.94
CA PRO A 101 -0.07 7.12 -3.08
C PRO A 101 1.40 6.76 -2.85
N ALA A 102 2.33 7.72 -2.86
CA ALA A 102 3.77 7.43 -2.81
C ALA A 102 4.20 6.50 -1.64
N PRO A 103 3.66 6.65 -0.40
CA PRO A 103 4.05 5.80 0.73
C PRO A 103 3.67 4.32 0.60
N VAL A 104 2.78 3.94 -0.34
CA VAL A 104 2.35 2.54 -0.51
C VAL A 104 3.35 1.71 -1.31
N ARG A 105 4.22 2.35 -2.11
CA ARG A 105 5.08 1.67 -3.10
C ARG A 105 6.06 0.71 -2.44
N GLY A 106 6.85 1.17 -1.48
CA GLY A 106 7.82 0.33 -0.77
C GLY A 106 7.16 -0.89 -0.08
N PRO A 107 6.08 -0.71 0.69
CA PRO A 107 5.32 -1.83 1.24
C PRO A 107 4.76 -2.79 0.18
N ALA A 108 4.29 -2.30 -0.98
CA ALA A 108 3.83 -3.15 -2.07
C ALA A 108 4.97 -3.98 -2.70
N GLU A 109 6.16 -3.37 -2.85
CA GLU A 109 7.37 -4.06 -3.31
C GLU A 109 7.78 -5.18 -2.34
N GLN A 110 7.64 -4.98 -1.03
CA GLN A 110 7.90 -6.05 -0.05
C GLN A 110 6.95 -7.24 -0.23
N VAL A 111 5.67 -6.96 -0.52
CA VAL A 111 4.69 -8.02 -0.82
C VAL A 111 5.04 -8.74 -2.12
N LEU A 112 5.52 -8.02 -3.14
CA LEU A 112 6.00 -8.61 -4.40
C LEU A 112 7.21 -9.53 -4.18
N LEU A 113 8.15 -9.15 -3.30
CA LEU A 113 9.37 -9.91 -3.03
C LEU A 113 9.14 -11.14 -2.16
N LEU A 114 8.21 -11.06 -1.20
CA LEU A 114 8.03 -12.09 -0.17
C LEU A 114 6.79 -12.96 -0.40
N GLY A 115 5.74 -12.41 -1.01
CA GLY A 115 4.48 -13.08 -1.23
C GLY A 115 4.55 -14.09 -2.38
N PRO A 116 3.65 -15.08 -2.41
CA PRO A 116 3.40 -15.83 -3.64
C PRO A 116 2.78 -14.93 -4.72
N ASP A 117 2.91 -15.33 -5.98
CA ASP A 117 2.53 -14.52 -7.15
C ASP A 117 1.08 -14.03 -7.11
N ASP A 118 0.14 -14.85 -6.62
CA ASP A 118 -1.27 -14.49 -6.49
C ASP A 118 -1.51 -13.32 -5.51
N VAL A 119 -0.80 -13.32 -4.38
CA VAL A 119 -0.84 -12.24 -3.38
C VAL A 119 -0.13 -11.00 -3.92
N ALA A 120 0.99 -11.15 -4.62
CA ALA A 120 1.70 -10.05 -5.25
C ALA A 120 0.85 -9.34 -6.32
N ASP A 121 0.20 -10.11 -7.19
CA ASP A 121 -0.72 -9.59 -8.20
C ASP A 121 -1.91 -8.85 -7.56
N ALA A 122 -2.45 -9.40 -6.47
CA ALA A 122 -3.53 -8.76 -5.73
C ALA A 122 -3.09 -7.44 -5.08
N ALA A 123 -1.87 -7.37 -4.55
CA ALA A 123 -1.30 -6.12 -4.04
C ALA A 123 -1.10 -5.10 -5.17
N GLY A 124 -0.63 -5.53 -6.34
CA GLY A 124 -0.53 -4.71 -7.55
C GLY A 124 -1.87 -4.09 -7.92
N ARG A 125 -2.93 -4.90 -8.03
CA ARG A 125 -4.29 -4.41 -8.33
C ARG A 125 -4.80 -3.39 -7.30
N MET A 126 -4.47 -3.58 -6.03
CA MET A 126 -4.81 -2.63 -4.96
C MET A 126 -4.09 -1.29 -5.13
N VAL A 127 -2.83 -1.28 -5.59
CA VAL A 127 -2.06 -0.06 -5.88
C VAL A 127 -2.60 0.63 -7.14
N ASP A 128 -2.84 -0.12 -8.21
CA ASP A 128 -3.39 0.42 -9.46
C ASP A 128 -4.73 1.12 -9.24
N HIS A 129 -5.56 0.59 -8.33
CA HIS A 129 -6.86 1.20 -8.05
C HIS A 129 -6.80 2.46 -7.17
N LEU A 130 -5.65 2.74 -6.55
CA LEU A 130 -5.42 4.06 -5.95
C LEU A 130 -5.31 5.16 -7.01
N ASP A 131 -4.81 4.82 -8.21
CA ASP A 131 -4.71 5.75 -9.35
C ASP A 131 -6.10 6.23 -9.81
N GLY A 132 -7.09 5.33 -9.83
CA GLY A 132 -8.48 5.70 -10.14
C GLY A 132 -9.08 6.67 -9.11
N MET A 133 -8.79 6.46 -7.81
CA MET A 133 -9.23 7.39 -6.76
C MET A 133 -8.49 8.73 -6.84
N GLN A 134 -7.19 8.70 -7.10
CA GLN A 134 -6.35 9.88 -7.28
C GLN A 134 -6.82 10.71 -8.49
N THR A 135 -7.00 10.07 -9.64
CA THR A 135 -7.48 10.70 -10.87
C THR A 135 -8.84 11.34 -10.66
N ALA A 136 -9.78 10.64 -10.01
CA ALA A 136 -11.09 11.22 -9.69
C ALA A 136 -10.99 12.45 -8.78
N ALA A 137 -10.08 12.43 -7.80
CA ALA A 137 -9.85 13.57 -6.91
C ALA A 137 -9.18 14.75 -7.65
N LEU A 138 -8.18 14.50 -8.50
CA LEU A 138 -7.53 15.53 -9.32
C LEU A 138 -8.50 16.17 -10.31
N ASN A 139 -9.33 15.38 -10.98
CA ASN A 139 -10.38 15.89 -11.87
C ASN A 139 -11.36 16.81 -11.15
N ARG A 140 -11.67 16.53 -9.88
CA ARG A 140 -12.50 17.42 -9.05
C ARG A 140 -11.81 18.74 -8.75
N ILE A 141 -10.51 18.70 -8.43
CA ILE A 141 -9.70 19.88 -8.11
C ILE A 141 -9.56 20.78 -9.35
N LEU A 142 -9.34 20.17 -10.52
CA LEU A 142 -9.20 20.86 -11.80
C LEU A 142 -10.54 21.33 -12.41
N GLY A 143 -11.67 21.02 -11.77
CA GLY A 143 -13.00 21.46 -12.22
C GLY A 143 -13.49 20.77 -13.50
N ALA A 144 -13.08 19.52 -13.76
CA ALA A 144 -13.54 18.76 -14.92
C ALA A 144 -15.05 18.48 -14.86
N ALA A 145 -15.73 18.53 -16.01
CA ALA A 145 -17.19 18.68 -16.17
C ALA A 145 -18.08 17.45 -15.84
N GLU A 146 -17.54 16.35 -15.32
CA GLU A 146 -18.28 15.12 -14.99
C GLU A 146 -18.72 15.09 -13.52
N PRO A 147 -19.63 14.18 -13.08
CA PRO A 147 -19.98 14.03 -11.67
C PRO A 147 -18.82 13.37 -10.90
N THR A 148 -17.75 14.13 -10.72
CA THR A 148 -16.45 13.77 -10.12
C THR A 148 -16.57 13.20 -8.71
N SER A 149 -17.63 13.57 -7.96
CA SER A 149 -17.94 12.96 -6.67
C SER A 149 -18.32 11.48 -6.82
N THR A 150 -19.14 11.12 -7.80
CA THR A 150 -19.56 9.72 -8.03
C THR A 150 -18.40 8.85 -8.52
N ALA A 151 -17.51 9.40 -9.35
CA ALA A 151 -16.32 8.70 -9.84
C ALA A 151 -15.39 8.29 -8.69
N PHE A 152 -15.16 9.18 -7.72
CA PHE A 152 -14.33 8.88 -6.55
C PHE A 152 -14.92 7.74 -5.71
N TYR A 153 -16.23 7.79 -5.41
CA TYR A 153 -16.88 6.73 -4.63
C TYR A 153 -16.96 5.41 -5.39
N ALA A 154 -17.15 5.43 -6.71
CA ALA A 154 -17.09 4.24 -7.55
C ALA A 154 -15.69 3.61 -7.50
N ALA A 155 -14.64 4.41 -7.69
CA ALA A 155 -13.25 3.95 -7.58
C ALA A 155 -12.96 3.37 -6.18
N GLN A 156 -13.44 4.01 -5.11
CA GLN A 156 -13.32 3.50 -3.75
C GLN A 156 -14.00 2.13 -3.56
N GLN A 157 -15.19 1.91 -4.12
CA GLN A 157 -15.87 0.61 -4.02
C GLN A 157 -15.07 -0.50 -4.72
N VAL A 158 -14.45 -0.20 -5.87
CA VAL A 158 -13.59 -1.17 -6.55
C VAL A 158 -12.31 -1.41 -5.76
N ALA A 159 -11.69 -0.37 -5.19
CA ALA A 159 -10.52 -0.49 -4.32
C ALA A 159 -10.80 -1.39 -3.09
N LEU A 160 -11.98 -1.26 -2.46
CA LEU A 160 -12.41 -2.12 -1.36
C LEU A 160 -12.71 -3.56 -1.79
N ARG A 161 -13.03 -3.80 -3.06
CA ARG A 161 -13.19 -5.16 -3.60
C ARG A 161 -11.84 -5.86 -3.69
N HIS A 162 -10.84 -5.21 -4.29
CA HIS A 162 -9.48 -5.73 -4.37
C HIS A 162 -8.87 -5.98 -3.00
N ARG A 163 -9.15 -5.12 -2.02
CA ARG A 163 -8.77 -5.37 -0.61
C ARG A 163 -9.33 -6.69 -0.08
N ARG A 164 -10.60 -6.99 -0.34
CA ARG A 164 -11.22 -8.25 0.13
C ARG A 164 -10.60 -9.47 -0.55
N GLU A 165 -10.31 -9.37 -1.84
CA GLU A 165 -9.61 -10.42 -2.59
C GLU A 165 -8.20 -10.67 -2.03
N PHE A 166 -7.42 -9.60 -1.82
CA PHE A 166 -6.10 -9.67 -1.20
C PHE A 166 -6.15 -10.34 0.19
N LEU A 167 -7.10 -9.94 1.04
CA LEU A 167 -7.27 -10.54 2.37
C LEU A 167 -7.64 -12.03 2.30
N ALA A 168 -8.43 -12.44 1.30
CA ALA A 168 -8.77 -13.84 1.10
C ALA A 168 -7.52 -14.66 0.72
N LEU A 169 -6.68 -14.14 -0.18
CA LEU A 169 -5.43 -14.78 -0.60
C LEU A 169 -4.40 -14.85 0.53
N VAL A 170 -4.16 -13.73 1.23
CA VAL A 170 -3.28 -13.70 2.42
C VAL A 170 -3.76 -14.71 3.46
N ARG A 171 -5.06 -14.79 3.72
CA ARG A 171 -5.63 -15.77 4.65
C ARG A 171 -5.36 -17.21 4.22
N ALA A 172 -5.41 -17.52 2.92
CA ALA A 172 -5.10 -18.85 2.41
C ALA A 172 -3.61 -19.20 2.62
N VAL A 173 -2.71 -18.27 2.28
CA VAL A 173 -1.26 -18.43 2.49
C VAL A 173 -0.93 -18.63 3.97
N LEU A 174 -1.52 -17.84 4.86
CA LEU A 174 -1.25 -17.92 6.29
C LEU A 174 -1.89 -19.14 6.97
N ARG A 175 -2.89 -19.78 6.38
CA ARG A 175 -3.55 -20.96 6.94
C ARG A 175 -2.92 -22.27 6.50
N THR A 176 -2.18 -22.27 5.41
CA THR A 176 -1.52 -23.48 4.92
C THR A 176 -0.36 -23.81 5.87
N PRO A 177 -0.40 -24.95 6.59
CA PRO A 177 0.71 -25.34 7.46
C PRO A 177 1.96 -25.64 6.61
N PRO A 178 3.17 -25.36 7.12
CA PRO A 178 4.38 -25.78 6.44
C PRO A 178 4.37 -27.31 6.32
N THR A 179 4.38 -27.83 5.10
CA THR A 179 4.42 -29.28 4.86
C THR A 179 5.81 -29.81 5.22
N PRO A 180 5.93 -30.71 6.22
CA PRO A 180 7.16 -31.48 6.39
C PRO A 180 7.22 -32.50 5.24
N HIS A 181 8.27 -32.41 4.42
CA HIS A 181 8.74 -33.50 3.57
C HIS A 181 10.14 -33.87 4.01
#